data_AF-A0A7K5C0J4-F1
#
_entry.id   AF-A0A7K5C0J4-F1
#
_cell.length_a   1.000
_cell.length_b   1.000
_cell.length_c   1.000
_cell.angle_alpha   90.00
_cell.angle_beta   90.00
_cell.angle_gamma   90.00
#
_symmetry.space_group_name_H-M   'P 1'
#
loop_
_entity.id
_entity.type
_entity.pdbx_description
1 polymer ?
#
loop_
_entity_poly.entity_id
_entity_poly.type
_entity_poly.pdbx_seq_one_letter_code
_entity_poly.pdbx_strand_id
1 'polypeptide(L)' 'ALLCLSTYMYAVVDRHYLQSQGYSVESISLADPQCRPKITSTEVIFNISYSHCGTRREV' A
#
# COMPACT_ATOMS: atom_id res chain seq x y z
N ALA A 1 2.39 2.04 9.29
CA ALA A 1 3.74 1.47 9.52
C ALA A 1 4.35 1.05 8.19
N LEU A 2 5.67 1.09 8.06
CA LEU A 2 6.40 0.60 6.88
C LEU A 2 7.51 -0.34 7.34
N LEU A 3 7.58 -1.52 6.73
CA LEU A 3 8.60 -2.52 6.99
C LEU A 3 9.25 -2.97 5.68
N CYS A 4 10.58 -2.99 5.65
CA CYS A 4 11.34 -3.49 4.50
C CYS A 4 11.75 -4.94 4.77
N LEU A 5 11.11 -5.87 4.07
CA LEU A 5 11.50 -7.28 4.10
C LEU A 5 12.47 -7.56 2.95
N SER A 6 12.98 -8.79 2.88
CA SER A 6 14.01 -9.18 1.90
C SER A 6 13.54 -9.09 0.45
N THR A 7 12.25 -9.33 0.18
CA THR A 7 11.72 -9.40 -1.19
C THR A 7 10.60 -8.40 -1.50
N TYR A 8 10.05 -7.74 -0.48
CA TYR A 8 8.99 -6.75 -0.62
C TYR A 8 8.96 -5.78 0.56
N MET A 9 8.28 -4.64 0.38
CA MET A 9 7.92 -3.74 1.49
C MET A 9 6.49 -4.04 1.95
N TYR A 10 6.30 -4.05 3.26
CA TYR A 10 4.99 -4.19 3.90
C TYR A 10 4.56 -2.81 4.42
N ALA A 11 3.53 -2.23 3.82
CA ALA A 11 3.01 -0.92 4.20
C ALA A 11 1.59 -1.06 4.75
N VAL A 12 1.35 -0.47 5.92
CA VAL A 12 0.03 -0.44 6.58
C VAL A 12 -0.38 0.99 6.82
N VAL A 13 -1.57 1.34 6.35
CA VAL A 13 -2.20 2.65 6.57
C VAL A 13 -3.49 2.45 7.35
N ASP A 14 -3.73 3.29 8.35
CA ASP A 14 -4.98 3.27 9.11
C ASP A 14 -6.15 3.74 8.23
N ARG A 15 -7.22 2.94 8.20
CA ARG A 15 -8.40 3.21 7.38
C ARG A 15 -9.20 4.40 7.89
N HIS A 16 -9.30 4.57 9.21
CA HIS A 16 -10.06 5.67 9.80
C HIS A 16 -9.37 7.00 9.55
N TYR A 17 -8.04 7.03 9.58
CA TYR A 17 -7.24 8.17 9.20
C TYR A 17 -7.53 8.58 7.75
N LEU A 18 -7.47 7.64 6.81
CA LEU A 18 -7.79 7.91 5.39
C LEU A 18 -9.20 8.49 5.21
N GLN A 19 -10.19 7.90 5.86
CA GLN A 19 -11.57 8.37 5.81
C GLN A 19 -11.74 9.77 6.44
N SER A 20 -11.04 10.06 7.55
CA SER A 20 -11.07 11.37 8.21
C SER A 20 -10.53 12.50 7.33
N GLN A 21 -9.63 12.16 6.41
CA GLN A 21 -9.06 13.08 5.42
C GLN A 21 -9.92 13.18 4.15
N GLY A 22 -11.05 12.47 4.08
CA GLY A 22 -11.94 12.47 2.92
C GLY A 22 -11.52 11.51 1.79
N TYR A 23 -10.55 10.63 2.02
CA TYR A 23 -10.14 9.64 1.01
C TYR A 23 -11.05 8.40 1.03
N SER A 24 -11.47 7.98 -0.16
CA SER A 24 -12.12 6.68 -0.34
C SER A 24 -11.06 5.58 -0.38
N VAL A 25 -11.15 4.61 0.54
CA VAL A 25 -10.25 3.44 0.59
C VAL A 25 -10.26 2.62 -0.69
N GLU A 26 -11.36 2.64 -1.46
CA GLU A 26 -11.47 1.92 -2.74
C GLU A 26 -10.66 2.57 -3.86
N SER A 27 -10.38 3.87 -3.74
CA SER A 27 -9.61 4.64 -4.72
C SER A 27 -8.09 4.60 -4.49
N ILE A 28 -7.65 4.03 -3.36
CA ILE A 28 -6.23 3.98 -3.00
C ILE A 28 -5.54 2.86 -3.79
N SER A 29 -4.46 3.21 -4.48
CA SER A 29 -3.69 2.28 -5.31
C SER A 29 -2.20 2.61 -5.26
N LEU A 30 -1.37 1.62 -5.62
CA LEU A 30 0.04 1.85 -5.96
C LEU A 30 0.15 2.38 -7.40
N ALA A 31 1.37 2.72 -7.82
CA ALA A 31 1.62 3.18 -9.18
C ALA A 31 1.17 2.17 -10.26
N ASP A 32 1.24 0.88 -9.97
CA ASP A 32 0.58 -0.17 -10.74
C ASP A 32 -0.78 -0.54 -10.10
N PRO A 33 -1.92 -0.27 -10.78
CA PRO A 33 -3.25 -0.57 -10.26
C PRO A 33 -3.56 -2.06 -10.10
N GLN A 34 -2.77 -2.96 -10.71
CA GLN A 34 -2.93 -4.41 -10.52
C GLN A 34 -2.47 -4.84 -9.12
N CYS A 35 -1.57 -4.09 -8.49
CA CYS A 35 -1.16 -4.33 -7.11
C CYS A 35 -2.18 -3.75 -6.13
N ARG A 36 -3.25 -4.51 -5.90
CA ARG A 36 -4.34 -4.14 -4.99
C ARG A 36 -3.96 -4.35 -3.52
N PRO A 37 -4.35 -3.42 -2.63
CA PRO A 37 -4.20 -3.64 -1.20
C PRO A 37 -5.16 -4.70 -0.67
N LYS A 38 -4.81 -5.28 0.47
CA LYS A 38 -5.76 -5.99 1.34
C LYS A 38 -6.40 -4.96 2.28
N ILE A 39 -7.72 -4.80 2.18
CA ILE A 39 -8.48 -3.88 3.01
C ILE A 39 -9.16 -4.66 4.14
N THR A 40 -9.01 -4.20 5.38
CA THR A 40 -9.67 -4.74 6.57
C THR A 40 -10.63 -3.70 7.17
N SER A 41 -11.21 -3.99 8.33
CA SER A 41 -12.05 -3.03 9.06
C SER A 41 -11.29 -1.78 9.49
N THR A 42 -10.00 -1.91 9.82
CA THR A 42 -9.19 -0.84 10.41
C THR A 42 -7.97 -0.46 9.57
N GLU A 43 -7.55 -1.30 8.63
CA GLU A 43 -6.27 -1.12 7.94
C GLU A 43 -6.38 -1.31 6.43
N VAL A 44 -5.50 -0.61 5.71
CA VAL A 44 -5.19 -0.84 4.30
C VAL A 44 -3.76 -1.32 4.20
N ILE A 45 -3.58 -2.54 3.72
CA ILE A 45 -2.30 -3.25 3.75
C ILE A 45 -1.79 -3.47 2.32
N PHE A 46 -0.55 -3.07 2.05
CA PHE A 46 0.13 -3.28 0.78
C PHE A 46 1.35 -4.19 0.95
N ASN A 47 1.43 -5.22 0.12
CA ASN A 47 2.64 -6.01 -0.09
C ASN A 47 3.29 -5.54 -1.40
N ILE A 48 4.29 -4.67 -1.29
CA ILE A 48 4.90 -3.96 -2.42
C ILE A 48 6.18 -4.68 -2.84
N SER A 49 6.11 -5.52 -3.88
CA SER A 49 7.30 -6.20 -4.42
C SER A 49 8.32 -5.20 -4.97
N TYR A 50 9.61 -5.41 -4.70
CA TYR A 50 10.69 -4.60 -5.27
C TYR A 50 10.87 -4.78 -6.78
N SER A 51 10.32 -5.84 -7.36
CA SER A 51 10.45 -6.15 -8.79
C SER A 51 9.19 -5.81 -9.59
N HIS A 52 8.10 -5.40 -8.92
CA HIS A 52 6.79 -5.14 -9.53
C HIS A 52 6.12 -3.91 -8.91
N CYS A 53 4.82 -3.74 -9.12
CA CYS A 53 3.99 -2.71 -8.51
C CYS A 53 4.40 -1.27 -8.84
N GLY A 54 5.08 -1.06 -9.98
CA GLY A 54 5.62 0.23 -10.38
C GLY A 54 6.77 0.73 -9.49
N THR A 55 7.42 -0.15 -8.74
CA THR A 55 8.63 0.20 -7.98
C THR A 55 9.81 0.47 -8.92
N ARG A 56 10.69 1.38 -8.52
CA ARG A 56 11.90 1.73 -9.26
C ARG A 56 13.11 1.60 -8.34
N ARG A 57 14.20 1.05 -8.89
CA ARG A 57 15.51 1.01 -8.24
C ARG A 57 16.35 2.19 -8.72
N GLU A 58 16.91 2.94 -7.79
CA GLU A 58 17.88 3.99 -8.07
C GLU A 58 19.25 3.56 -7.52
N VAL A 59 20.31 4.17 -8.08
CA VAL A 59 21.72 3.87 -7.78
C VAL A 59 22.36 5.09 -7.15
#